data_AF-A0A7W1E4W7-F1
#
_entry.id   AF-A0A7W1E4W7-F1
#
_cell.length_a   1.000
_cell.length_b   1.000
_cell.length_c   1.000
_cell.angle_alpha   90.00
_cell.angle_beta   90.00
_cell.angle_gamma   90.00
#
_symmetry.space_group_name_H-M   'P 1'
#
loop_
_entity.id
_entity.type
_entity.pdbx_description
1 polymer ?
#
loop_
_entity_poly.entity_id
_entity_poly.type
_entity_poly.pdbx_seq_one_letter_code
_entity_poly.pdbx_strand_id
1 'polypeptide(L)'
;QTLERVTAARSRAQQATGPDAAGQADHELQRSVGSLLAVAEAYPDLKANASFLDLQHQLATLEEDLSFARQYYNAVVRKYNTLQQTFPVSVIAAPAGFRTAEYFQADDDSREAPDVSTA
;
A
#
# COMPACT_ATOMS: atom_id res chain seq x y z
N GLN A 1 20.13 8.66 -13.89
CA GLN A 1 18.82 9.29 -13.65
C GLN A 1 17.66 8.31 -13.46
N THR A 2 17.34 7.38 -14.37
CA THR A 2 16.21 6.43 -14.15
C THR A 2 16.49 5.42 -13.04
N LEU A 3 17.64 4.74 -13.06
CA LEU A 3 18.04 3.80 -12.01
C LEU A 3 18.19 4.48 -10.64
N GLU A 4 18.76 5.70 -10.59
CA GLU A 4 18.85 6.49 -9.34
C GLU A 4 17.48 6.75 -8.72
N ARG A 5 16.45 7.06 -9.53
CA ARG A 5 15.08 7.24 -9.03
C ARG A 5 14.54 5.97 -8.40
N VAL A 6 14.78 4.81 -9.02
CA VAL A 6 14.37 3.51 -8.46
C VAL A 6 15.10 3.21 -7.16
N THR A 7 16.41 3.43 -7.10
CA THR A 7 17.21 3.22 -5.88
C THR A 7 16.75 4.15 -4.75
N ALA A 8 16.49 5.42 -5.05
CA ALA A 8 15.99 6.38 -4.08
C ALA A 8 14.58 6.01 -3.57
N ALA A 9 13.66 5.65 -4.47
CA ALA A 9 12.31 5.24 -4.11
C ALA A 9 12.32 3.97 -3.22
N ARG A 10 13.18 3.00 -3.55
CA ARG A 10 13.37 1.80 -2.71
C ARG A 10 13.88 2.14 -1.32
N SER A 11 14.86 3.03 -1.21
CA SER A 11 15.38 3.49 0.09
C SER A 11 14.29 4.15 0.94
N ARG A 12 13.39 4.93 0.32
CA ARG A 12 12.26 5.55 1.02
C ARG A 12 11.25 4.53 1.49
N ALA A 13 10.91 3.55 0.65
CA ALA A 13 10.01 2.45 1.02
C ALA A 13 10.55 1.65 2.22
N GLN A 14 11.87 1.42 2.28
CA GLN A 14 12.50 0.74 3.41
C GLN A 14 12.53 1.55 4.71
N GLN A 15 12.47 2.87 4.63
CA GLN A 15 12.49 3.78 5.78
C GLN A 15 11.10 4.20 6.23
N ALA A 16 10.07 3.94 5.43
CA ALA A 16 8.69 4.28 5.74
C ALA A 16 8.22 3.54 6.99
N THR A 17 7.56 4.27 7.89
CA THR A 17 7.02 3.72 9.13
C THR A 17 5.54 4.03 9.23
N GLY A 18 4.75 3.00 9.53
CA GLY A 18 3.30 3.09 9.53
C GLY A 18 2.66 2.85 8.16
N PRO A 19 1.37 2.48 8.15
CA PRO A 19 0.65 2.03 6.97
C PRO A 19 0.55 3.09 5.87
N ASP A 20 0.21 4.34 6.20
CA ASP A 20 0.08 5.43 5.22
C ASP A 20 1.42 5.77 4.54
N ALA A 21 2.48 5.98 5.34
CA ALA A 21 3.81 6.29 4.80
C ALA A 21 4.36 5.16 3.94
N ALA A 22 4.15 3.89 4.35
CA ALA A 22 4.53 2.73 3.56
C ALA A 22 3.77 2.69 2.23
N GLY A 23 2.47 2.94 2.26
CA GLY A 23 1.64 3.02 1.07
C GLY A 23 2.08 4.09 0.08
N GLN A 24 2.42 5.29 0.55
CA GLN A 24 2.90 6.38 -0.30
C GLN A 24 4.26 6.06 -0.94
N ALA A 25 5.17 5.49 -0.16
CA ALA A 25 6.51 5.13 -0.64
C ALA A 25 6.47 3.99 -1.68
N ASP A 26 5.58 3.01 -1.50
CA ASP A 26 5.35 1.95 -2.50
C ASP A 26 4.81 2.49 -3.82
N HIS A 27 3.82 3.40 -3.78
CA HIS A 27 3.30 4.05 -4.98
C HIS A 27 4.39 4.80 -5.76
N GLU A 28 5.32 5.45 -5.05
CA GLU A 28 6.46 6.11 -5.70
C GLU A 28 7.44 5.11 -6.31
N LEU A 29 7.70 3.98 -5.64
CA LEU A 29 8.54 2.91 -6.15
C LEU A 29 7.93 2.29 -7.43
N GLN A 30 6.64 1.98 -7.42
CA GLN A 30 5.91 1.46 -8.59
C GLN A 30 6.00 2.42 -9.78
N ARG A 31 5.77 3.72 -9.58
CA ARG A 31 5.92 4.74 -10.64
C ARG A 31 7.34 4.81 -11.20
N SER A 32 8.34 4.68 -10.33
CA SER A 32 9.75 4.70 -10.72
C SER A 32 10.14 3.46 -11.53
N VAL A 33 9.64 2.30 -11.13
CA VAL A 33 9.81 1.03 -11.87
C VAL A 33 9.10 1.10 -13.22
N GLY A 34 7.85 1.56 -13.29
CA GLY A 34 7.13 1.74 -14.55
C GLY A 34 7.88 2.67 -15.52
N SER A 35 8.47 3.74 -15.00
CA SER A 35 9.34 4.64 -15.80
C SER A 35 10.60 3.94 -16.32
N LEU A 36 11.21 3.04 -15.53
CA LEU A 36 12.36 2.24 -15.97
C LEU A 36 11.97 1.28 -17.10
N LEU A 37 10.82 0.61 -16.98
CA LEU A 37 10.31 -0.30 -18.00
C LEU A 37 9.99 0.44 -19.30
N ALA A 38 9.37 1.62 -19.22
CA ALA A 38 9.10 2.46 -20.40
C ALA A 38 10.38 2.87 -21.13
N VAL A 39 11.47 3.18 -20.40
CA VAL A 39 12.76 3.43 -21.04
C VAL A 39 13.32 2.16 -21.70
N ALA A 40 13.16 1.00 -21.08
CA ALA A 40 13.64 -0.26 -21.64
C ALA A 40 12.94 -0.64 -22.96
N GLU A 41 11.73 -0.16 -23.23
CA GLU A 41 11.06 -0.34 -24.52
C GLU A 41 11.83 0.29 -25.69
N ALA A 42 12.58 1.37 -25.43
CA ALA A 42 13.42 2.03 -26.43
C ALA A 42 14.74 1.29 -26.70
N TYR A 43 15.08 0.25 -25.92
CA TYR A 43 16.32 -0.53 -26.03
C TYR A 43 16.01 -2.02 -26.27
N PRO A 44 15.87 -2.47 -27.53
CA PRO A 44 15.47 -3.84 -27.88
C PRO A 44 16.37 -4.93 -27.27
N ASP A 45 17.68 -4.67 -27.20
CA ASP A 45 18.66 -5.60 -26.62
C ASP A 45 18.43 -5.80 -25.12
N LEU A 46 18.05 -4.74 -24.40
CA LEU A 46 17.70 -4.82 -22.98
C LEU A 46 16.37 -5.55 -22.78
N LYS A 47 15.39 -5.29 -23.65
CA LYS A 47 14.08 -5.95 -23.63
C LYS A 47 14.19 -7.47 -23.87
N ALA A 48 15.11 -7.89 -24.74
CA ALA A 48 15.36 -9.30 -25.02
C ALA A 48 16.29 -9.98 -24.00
N ASN A 49 16.85 -9.21 -23.06
CA ASN A 49 17.74 -9.76 -22.04
C ASN A 49 16.96 -10.62 -21.05
N ALA A 50 17.34 -11.90 -20.93
CA ALA A 50 16.66 -12.86 -20.05
C ALA A 50 16.63 -12.41 -18.57
N SER A 51 17.70 -11.79 -18.06
CA SER A 51 17.73 -11.29 -16.68
C SER A 51 16.80 -10.09 -16.47
N PHE A 52 16.58 -9.27 -17.50
CA PHE A 52 15.65 -8.16 -17.43
C PHE A 52 14.18 -8.61 -17.52
N LEU A 53 13.90 -9.65 -18.32
CA LEU A 53 12.57 -10.28 -18.38
C LEU A 53 12.21 -10.98 -17.07
N ASP A 54 13.16 -11.69 -16.46
CA ASP A 54 12.99 -12.31 -15.16
C ASP A 54 12.73 -11.27 -14.06
N LEU A 55 13.49 -10.16 -14.04
CA LEU A 55 13.23 -9.04 -13.13
C LEU A 55 11.83 -8.46 -13.29
N GLN A 56 11.36 -8.26 -14.53
CA GLN A 56 10.01 -7.79 -14.81
C GLN A 56 8.95 -8.73 -14.26
N HIS A 57 9.12 -10.04 -14.46
CA HIS A 57 8.19 -11.05 -13.95
C HIS A 57 8.15 -11.04 -12.42
N GLN A 58 9.30 -11.01 -11.76
CA GLN A 58 9.39 -10.94 -10.29
C GLN A 58 8.71 -9.69 -9.75
N LEU A 59 8.91 -8.53 -10.39
CA LEU A 59 8.25 -7.29 -9.99
C LEU A 59 6.72 -7.37 -10.15
N ALA A 60 6.23 -8.00 -11.22
CA ALA A 60 4.80 -8.21 -11.42
C ALA A 60 4.20 -9.10 -10.33
N THR A 61 4.85 -10.22 -10.00
CA THR A 61 4.42 -11.10 -8.90
C THR A 61 4.43 -10.39 -7.56
N LEU A 62 5.50 -9.64 -7.26
CA LEU A 62 5.58 -8.87 -6.03
C LEU A 62 4.48 -7.81 -5.92
N GLU A 63 4.09 -7.19 -7.04
CA GLU A 63 3.01 -6.21 -7.04
C GLU A 63 1.64 -6.84 -6.79
N GLU A 64 1.40 -8.03 -7.33
CA GLU A 64 0.20 -8.82 -7.05
C GLU A 64 0.12 -9.17 -5.56
N ASP A 65 1.21 -9.70 -5.00
CA ASP A 65 1.31 -10.04 -3.57
C ASP A 65 1.11 -8.80 -2.68
N LEU A 66 1.72 -7.67 -3.04
CA LEU A 66 1.59 -6.42 -2.31
C LEU A 66 0.17 -5.86 -2.39
N SER A 67 -0.46 -5.93 -3.57
CA SER A 67 -1.86 -5.54 -3.75
C SER A 67 -2.79 -6.38 -2.88
N PHE A 68 -2.59 -7.70 -2.86
CA PHE A 68 -3.34 -8.60 -1.99
C PHE A 68 -3.12 -8.26 -0.51
N ALA A 69 -1.86 -8.07 -0.08
CA ALA A 69 -1.53 -7.71 1.29
C ALA A 69 -2.20 -6.39 1.73
N ARG A 70 -2.21 -5.37 0.85
CA ARG A 70 -2.91 -4.09 1.07
C ARG A 70 -4.41 -4.28 1.31
N GLN A 71 -5.07 -5.01 0.40
CA GLN A 71 -6.50 -5.27 0.50
C GLN A 71 -6.84 -6.08 1.76
N TYR A 72 -6.04 -7.09 2.06
CA TYR A 72 -6.19 -7.91 3.27
C TYR A 72 -6.04 -7.08 4.54
N TYR A 73 -4.99 -6.26 4.64
CA TYR A 73 -4.79 -5.36 5.77
C TYR A 73 -5.98 -4.43 5.96
N ASN A 74 -6.41 -3.76 4.88
CA ASN A 74 -7.56 -2.85 4.93
C ASN A 74 -8.86 -3.57 5.33
N ALA A 75 -9.09 -4.81 4.87
CA ALA A 75 -10.24 -5.60 5.27
C ALA A 75 -10.23 -5.94 6.76
N VAL A 76 -9.06 -6.28 7.31
CA VAL A 76 -8.88 -6.54 8.74
C VAL A 76 -9.08 -5.27 9.57
N VAL A 77 -8.48 -4.15 9.15
CA VAL A 77 -8.64 -2.83 9.80
C VAL A 77 -10.10 -2.41 9.79
N ARG A 78 -10.81 -2.58 8.67
CA ARG A 78 -12.24 -2.30 8.58
C ARG A 78 -13.03 -3.11 9.59
N LYS A 79 -12.83 -4.44 9.62
CA LYS A 79 -13.50 -5.33 10.57
C LYS A 79 -13.21 -4.92 12.02
N TYR A 80 -11.96 -4.58 12.33
CA TYR A 80 -11.55 -4.14 13.66
C TYR A 80 -12.21 -2.81 14.06
N ASN A 81 -12.21 -1.81 13.17
CA ASN A 81 -12.83 -0.51 13.42
C ASN A 81 -14.36 -0.63 13.54
N THR A 82 -15.01 -1.42 12.68
CA THR A 82 -16.46 -1.71 12.79
C THR A 82 -16.80 -2.42 14.09
N LEU A 83 -15.98 -3.38 14.53
CA LEU A 83 -16.21 -4.09 15.78
C LEU A 83 -16.15 -3.12 16.97
N GLN A 84 -15.18 -2.20 16.99
CA GLN A 84 -15.08 -1.16 18.03
C GLN A 84 -16.30 -0.23 18.07
N GLN A 85 -17.04 -0.06 16.98
CA GLN A 85 -18.24 0.78 16.91
C GLN A 85 -19.53 0.00 17.19
N THR A 86 -19.47 -1.33 17.24
CA THR A 86 -20.65 -2.19 17.45
C THR A 86 -20.91 -2.43 18.94
N PHE A 87 -22.18 -2.35 19.38
CA PHE A 87 -22.57 -2.75 20.72
C PHE A 87 -22.40 -4.28 20.92
N PRO A 88 -21.85 -4.76 22.06
CA PRO A 88 -21.48 -4.00 23.27
C PRO A 88 -20.05 -3.47 23.30
N VAL A 89 -19.23 -3.79 22.29
CA VAL A 89 -17.80 -3.48 22.27
C VAL A 89 -17.54 -1.97 22.34
N SER A 90 -18.37 -1.15 21.70
CA SER A 90 -18.24 0.32 21.72
C SER A 90 -18.28 0.96 23.12
N VAL A 91 -18.93 0.32 24.09
CA VAL A 91 -19.02 0.81 25.46
C VAL A 91 -17.73 0.55 26.24
N ILE A 92 -17.02 -0.54 25.92
CA ILE A 92 -15.82 -0.97 26.65
C ILE A 92 -14.52 -0.66 25.90
N ALA A 93 -14.57 -0.42 24.58
CA ALA A 93 -13.38 -0.27 23.74
C ALA A 93 -12.51 0.94 24.15
N ALA A 94 -13.12 2.12 24.25
CA ALA A 94 -12.40 3.35 24.62
C ALA A 94 -11.80 3.30 26.04
N PRO A 95 -12.54 2.92 27.11
CA PRO A 95 -11.95 2.83 28.46
C PRO A 95 -10.91 1.71 28.59
N ALA A 96 -10.99 0.65 27.78
CA ALA A 96 -9.95 -0.38 27.72
C ALA A 96 -8.72 0.02 26.89
N GLY A 97 -8.72 1.22 26.29
CA GLY A 97 -7.58 1.77 25.55
C GLY A 97 -7.47 1.32 24.08
N PHE A 98 -8.49 0.66 23.54
CA PHE A 98 -8.54 0.33 22.11
C PHE A 98 -8.74 1.61 21.28
N ARG A 99 -7.96 1.74 20.21
CA ARG A 99 -8.01 2.86 19.27
C ARG A 99 -8.31 2.35 17.87
N THR A 100 -8.87 3.20 17.02
CA THR A 100 -9.04 2.92 15.59
C THR A 100 -7.69 2.65 14.94
N ALA A 101 -7.61 1.60 14.14
CA ALA A 101 -6.44 1.32 13.33
C ALA A 101 -6.51 2.13 12.03
N GLU A 102 -5.34 2.55 11.55
CA GLU A 102 -5.16 3.28 10.30
C GLU A 102 -5.17 2.31 9.11
N TYR A 103 -5.65 2.76 7.95
CA TYR A 103 -5.64 1.98 6.70
C TYR A 103 -4.29 2.14 5.97
N PHE A 104 -3.87 1.13 5.18
CA PHE A 104 -2.62 1.15 4.40
C PHE A 104 -2.62 2.18 3.26
N GLN A 105 -3.81 2.53 2.81
CA GLN A 105 -4.14 3.64 1.94
C GLN A 105 -5.60 3.92 2.24
N ALA A 106 -5.90 5.14 2.69
CA ALA A 106 -7.29 5.57 2.78
C ALA A 106 -7.80 5.71 1.34
N ASP A 107 -8.63 4.78 0.88
CA ASP A 107 -9.55 5.09 -0.22
C ASP A 107 -10.33 6.34 0.23
N ASP A 108 -10.53 7.34 -0.62
CA ASP A 108 -11.27 8.54 -0.22
C ASP A 108 -12.67 8.18 0.37
N ASP A 109 -13.25 7.07 -0.08
CA ASP A 109 -14.50 6.48 0.44
C ASP A 109 -14.41 5.95 1.89
N SER A 110 -13.22 5.73 2.42
CA SER A 110 -13.00 5.25 3.80
C SER A 110 -12.88 6.39 4.82
N ARG A 111 -12.89 7.65 4.36
CA ARG A 111 -12.86 8.85 5.23
C ARG A 111 -14.23 9.28 5.74
N GLU A 112 -15.33 8.85 5.12
CA GLU A 112 -16.66 9.09 5.64
C GLU A 112 -17.04 8.02 6.69
N ALA A 113 -16.73 8.32 7.95
CA ALA A 113 -17.45 7.69 9.03
C ALA A 113 -18.93 8.11 8.92
N PRO A 114 -19.90 7.18 8.91
CA PRO A 114 -21.31 7.57 8.92
C PRO A 114 -21.60 8.35 10.21
N ASP A 115 -22.08 9.58 10.06
CA ASP A 115 -22.56 10.41 11.15
C ASP A 115 -23.83 9.78 11.74
N VAL A 116 -23.65 8.88 12.71
CA VAL A 116 -24.77 8.33 13.47
C VAL A 116 -25.12 9.29 14.59
N SER A 117 -25.74 10.41 14.21
CA SER A 117 -26.52 11.26 15.10
C SER A 117 -27.69 10.44 15.66
N THR A 118 -27.49 9.82 16.82
CA THR A 118 -28.58 9.23 17.62
C THR A 118 -29.45 10.36 18.17
N ALA A 119 -30.69 10.42 17.70
CA ALA A 119 -31.78 11.27 18.21
C ALA A 119 -32.26 10.83 19.61
#